data_AF-A0A101JLA1-F1
#
_entry.id   AF-A0A101JLA1-F1
#
_cell.length_a   1.000
_cell.length_b   1.000
_cell.length_c   1.000
_cell.angle_alpha   90.00
_cell.angle_beta   90.00
_cell.angle_gamma   90.00
#
_symmetry.space_group_name_H-M   'P 1'
#
loop_
_entity.id
_entity.type
_entity.pdbx_description
1 polymer ?
#
loop_
_entity_poly.entity_id
_entity_poly.type
_entity_poly.pdbx_seq_one_letter_code
_entity_poly.pdbx_strand_id
1 'polypeptide(L)'
;MTGERHGGRFEVPDTHLDVSFAHARMIDVDFTGVWFISFVGHDSVFERCDFTRTHFDHVLLGATGYGGRRWDGRSWPETVFRECDFTRTRMPPDTYFGNARFERCVYDCGSLRDQTATEHAQFIDCTFRGTVNDVCFWGTPTRGSHVIGRDRNAFTGNDFTAAELVDVEFRNIDLRAQRFPEPPGYALLDHADQRVAAALAALAGWPDDAVKADAEQYLRNRAEDALEYTEGYLLASPHEIGQRLPAEAREQIYRMLVDYQHQ
;
A
#
# COMPACT_ATOMS: atom_id res chain seq x y z
N MET A 1 -17.54 8.20 19.56
CA MET A 1 -17.91 6.90 20.15
C MET A 1 -16.71 6.38 20.93
N THR A 2 -16.95 5.91 22.15
CA THR A 2 -15.98 5.28 23.04
C THR A 2 -16.61 3.98 23.56
N GLY A 3 -15.80 3.06 24.10
CA GLY A 3 -16.29 1.82 24.68
C GLY A 3 -16.43 0.67 23.69
N GLU A 4 -17.11 -0.40 24.11
CA GLU A 4 -17.11 -1.68 23.41
C GLU A 4 -18.47 -1.99 22.79
N ARG A 5 -18.48 -2.48 21.55
CA ARG A 5 -19.66 -2.95 20.84
C ARG A 5 -19.38 -4.31 20.20
N HIS A 6 -20.32 -5.23 20.40
CA HIS A 6 -20.30 -6.56 19.80
C HIS A 6 -21.50 -6.73 18.88
N GLY A 7 -21.24 -7.20 17.66
CA GLY A 7 -22.28 -7.63 16.75
C GLY A 7 -23.18 -6.51 16.23
N GLY A 8 -24.04 -6.94 15.32
CA GLY A 8 -25.14 -6.15 14.79
C GLY A 8 -24.74 -5.13 13.74
N ARG A 9 -25.74 -4.68 13.00
CA ARG A 9 -25.56 -3.64 11.99
C ARG A 9 -25.32 -2.29 12.66
N PHE A 10 -24.36 -1.54 12.14
CA PHE A 10 -24.12 -0.17 12.51
C PHE A 10 -25.23 0.70 11.90
N GLU A 11 -26.35 0.76 12.60
CA GLU A 11 -27.45 1.65 12.29
C GLU A 11 -27.15 3.03 12.86
N VAL A 12 -27.31 4.05 12.02
CA VAL A 12 -27.33 5.43 12.50
C VAL A 12 -28.52 6.15 11.85
N PRO A 13 -29.29 6.95 12.61
CA PRO A 13 -30.54 7.53 12.13
C PRO A 13 -30.41 8.54 10.99
N ASP A 14 -29.23 9.16 10.82
CA ASP A 14 -29.02 10.28 9.90
C ASP A 14 -28.11 9.93 8.72
N THR A 15 -28.33 10.58 7.58
CA THR A 15 -27.59 10.39 6.33
C THR A 15 -26.23 11.10 6.28
N HIS A 16 -25.84 11.81 7.34
CA HIS A 16 -24.63 12.64 7.38
C HIS A 16 -23.70 12.23 8.54
N LEU A 17 -23.04 11.08 8.41
CA LEU A 17 -22.30 10.46 9.51
C LEU A 17 -20.87 11.00 9.64
N ASP A 18 -20.68 11.91 10.59
CA ASP A 18 -19.38 12.25 11.15
C ASP A 18 -19.18 11.47 12.46
N VAL A 19 -18.31 10.46 12.41
CA VAL A 19 -18.08 9.53 13.52
C VAL A 19 -16.60 9.46 13.84
N SER A 20 -16.25 9.84 15.06
CA SER A 20 -14.94 9.55 15.65
C SER A 20 -15.05 8.38 16.63
N PHE A 21 -14.28 7.32 16.41
CA PHE A 21 -14.01 6.24 17.35
C PHE A 21 -12.73 6.57 18.12
N ALA A 22 -12.84 6.65 19.44
CA ALA A 22 -11.72 6.94 20.32
C ALA A 22 -11.75 5.96 21.48
N HIS A 23 -10.67 5.20 21.71
CA HIS A 23 -10.65 4.15 22.74
C HIS A 23 -11.86 3.21 22.61
N ALA A 24 -12.23 2.89 21.37
CA ALA A 24 -13.38 2.07 21.05
C ALA A 24 -12.93 0.67 20.67
N ARG A 25 -13.75 -0.33 21.00
CA ARG A 25 -13.56 -1.72 20.57
C ARG A 25 -14.82 -2.21 19.86
N MET A 26 -14.73 -2.40 18.56
CA MET A 26 -15.82 -2.85 17.70
C MET A 26 -15.52 -4.28 17.27
N ILE A 27 -16.40 -5.22 17.59
CA ILE A 27 -16.19 -6.65 17.33
C ILE A 27 -17.40 -7.19 16.58
N ASP A 28 -17.20 -7.86 15.45
CA ASP A 28 -18.26 -8.47 14.64
C ASP A 28 -19.35 -7.46 14.20
N VAL A 29 -18.98 -6.18 14.05
CA VAL A 29 -19.91 -5.09 13.67
C VAL A 29 -19.97 -4.96 12.15
N ASP A 30 -21.20 -4.90 11.65
CA ASP A 30 -21.52 -4.73 10.22
C ASP A 30 -21.66 -3.24 9.88
N PHE A 31 -20.69 -2.70 9.13
CA PHE A 31 -20.69 -1.36 8.53
C PHE A 31 -21.01 -1.39 7.02
N THR A 32 -21.54 -2.51 6.51
CA THR A 32 -21.77 -2.71 5.09
C THR A 32 -22.65 -1.62 4.49
N GLY A 33 -22.14 -0.99 3.43
CA GLY A 33 -22.88 0.03 2.68
C GLY A 33 -23.11 1.34 3.42
N VAL A 34 -22.52 1.52 4.61
CA VAL A 34 -22.60 2.78 5.34
C VAL A 34 -21.84 3.86 4.57
N TRP A 35 -22.39 5.08 4.54
CA TRP A 35 -21.70 6.26 4.05
C TRP A 35 -21.26 7.10 5.25
N PHE A 36 -19.95 7.23 5.42
CA PHE A 36 -19.33 8.14 6.38
C PHE A 36 -18.91 9.43 5.67
N ILE A 37 -19.43 10.56 6.14
CA ILE A 37 -18.89 11.87 5.74
C ILE A 37 -17.51 12.04 6.35
N SER A 38 -17.35 11.60 7.59
CA SER A 38 -16.08 11.62 8.29
C SER A 38 -15.98 10.38 9.17
N PHE A 39 -14.89 9.64 9.01
CA PHE A 39 -14.51 8.55 9.89
C PHE A 39 -13.16 8.88 10.52
N VAL A 40 -13.08 8.81 11.84
CA VAL A 40 -11.82 8.98 12.57
C VAL A 40 -11.63 7.80 13.51
N GLY A 41 -10.59 7.01 13.30
CA GLY A 41 -10.13 5.98 14.23
C GLY A 41 -8.94 6.48 15.04
N HIS A 42 -9.07 6.52 16.36
CA HIS A 42 -7.99 6.90 17.28
C HIS A 42 -7.92 5.90 18.42
N ASP A 43 -6.76 5.27 18.62
CA ASP A 43 -6.53 4.30 19.72
C ASP A 43 -7.67 3.30 19.86
N SER A 44 -8.11 2.72 18.75
CA SER A 44 -9.31 1.90 18.68
C SER A 44 -9.00 0.53 18.07
N VAL A 45 -9.86 -0.44 18.32
CA VAL A 45 -9.76 -1.79 17.78
C VAL A 45 -11.03 -2.14 17.03
N PHE A 46 -10.89 -2.55 15.78
CA PHE A 46 -11.94 -3.11 14.95
C PHE A 46 -11.54 -4.57 14.65
N GLU A 47 -12.36 -5.51 15.08
CA GLU A 47 -12.06 -6.94 15.01
C GLU A 47 -13.22 -7.66 14.31
N ARG A 48 -12.93 -8.32 13.18
CA ARG A 48 -13.95 -9.01 12.35
C ARG A 48 -15.11 -8.10 11.94
N CYS A 49 -14.81 -6.82 11.65
CA CYS A 49 -15.79 -5.87 11.17
C CYS A 49 -15.94 -5.95 9.64
N ASP A 50 -17.17 -5.81 9.16
CA ASP A 50 -17.48 -5.77 7.73
C ASP A 50 -17.62 -4.31 7.27
N PHE A 51 -16.67 -3.82 6.47
CA PHE A 51 -16.70 -2.50 5.83
C PHE A 51 -17.04 -2.61 4.33
N THR A 52 -17.64 -3.72 3.90
CA THR A 52 -17.87 -3.96 2.49
C THR A 52 -18.83 -2.91 1.92
N ARG A 53 -18.51 -2.39 0.73
CA ARG A 53 -19.29 -1.33 0.08
C ARG A 53 -19.46 -0.04 0.90
N THR A 54 -18.69 0.15 1.97
CA THR A 54 -18.66 1.40 2.74
C THR A 54 -18.08 2.53 1.88
N HIS A 55 -18.61 3.74 2.05
CA HIS A 55 -18.14 4.95 1.40
C HIS A 55 -17.58 5.91 2.45
N PHE A 56 -16.39 6.46 2.22
CA PHE A 56 -15.82 7.54 3.03
C PHE A 56 -15.65 8.80 2.18
N ASP A 57 -16.17 9.94 2.63
CA ASP A 57 -15.80 11.25 2.04
C ASP A 57 -14.49 11.76 2.66
N HIS A 58 -14.28 11.51 3.95
CA HIS A 58 -13.07 11.80 4.69
C HIS A 58 -12.78 10.70 5.71
N VAL A 59 -11.53 10.24 5.80
CA VAL A 59 -11.15 9.14 6.68
C VAL A 59 -9.74 9.29 7.23
N LEU A 60 -9.61 9.14 8.56
CA LEU A 60 -8.35 9.05 9.29
C LEU A 60 -8.34 7.72 10.05
N LEU A 61 -7.57 6.73 9.60
CA LEU A 61 -7.65 5.36 10.15
C LEU A 61 -6.87 5.22 11.46
N GLY A 62 -5.71 5.88 11.58
CA GLY A 62 -4.87 5.93 12.76
C GLY A 62 -4.56 7.37 13.15
N ALA A 63 -5.57 8.14 13.52
CA ALA A 63 -5.46 9.57 13.77
C ALA A 63 -4.60 9.91 15.01
N THR A 64 -3.91 11.04 14.97
CA THR A 64 -3.14 11.58 16.12
C THR A 64 -4.04 12.17 17.22
N GLY A 65 -5.32 12.37 16.95
CA GLY A 65 -6.31 12.86 17.91
C GLY A 65 -7.74 12.72 17.39
N TYR A 66 -8.71 13.17 18.19
CA TYR A 66 -10.14 13.10 17.88
C TYR A 66 -10.89 14.27 18.53
N GLY A 67 -12.11 14.57 18.02
CA GLY A 67 -13.00 15.56 18.65
C GLY A 67 -12.41 16.96 18.82
N GLY A 68 -11.57 17.40 17.87
CA GLY A 68 -10.91 18.72 17.90
C GLY A 68 -9.78 18.85 18.92
N ARG A 69 -9.39 17.77 19.62
CA ARG A 69 -8.27 17.80 20.56
C ARG A 69 -6.95 17.83 19.79
N ARG A 70 -6.10 18.80 20.13
CA ARG A 70 -4.74 18.88 19.59
C ARG A 70 -3.90 17.75 20.17
N TRP A 71 -3.21 17.02 19.29
CA TRP A 71 -2.23 16.01 19.66
C TRP A 71 -1.09 16.62 20.50
N ASP A 72 -0.69 15.94 21.57
CA ASP A 72 0.30 16.41 22.54
C ASP A 72 1.76 16.12 22.12
N GLY A 73 1.95 15.38 21.02
CA GLY A 73 3.26 15.03 20.48
C GLY A 73 4.05 14.04 21.33
N ARG A 74 3.44 13.39 22.34
CA ARG A 74 4.14 12.45 23.23
C ARG A 74 3.96 11.01 22.81
N SER A 75 2.75 10.66 22.42
CA SER A 75 2.39 9.31 21.98
C SER A 75 1.40 9.38 20.84
N TRP A 76 1.60 8.55 19.84
CA TRP A 76 0.62 8.33 18.80
C TRP A 76 0.18 6.87 18.90
N PRO A 77 -0.91 6.58 19.64
CA PRO A 77 -1.38 5.22 19.84
C PRO A 77 -1.85 4.59 18.52
N GLU A 78 -1.76 3.27 18.46
CA GLU A 78 -2.10 2.49 17.28
C GLU A 78 -3.62 2.24 17.21
N THR A 79 -4.21 2.41 16.03
CA THR A 79 -5.57 1.90 15.74
C THR A 79 -5.43 0.56 15.00
N VAL A 80 -6.06 -0.49 15.52
CA VAL A 80 -5.94 -1.85 14.98
C VAL A 80 -7.20 -2.23 14.23
N PHE A 81 -7.03 -2.72 13.00
CA PHE A 81 -8.03 -3.40 12.20
C PHE A 81 -7.59 -4.85 12.02
N ARG A 82 -8.35 -5.79 12.54
CA ARG A 82 -8.02 -7.21 12.52
C ARG A 82 -9.14 -7.99 11.88
N GLU A 83 -8.82 -8.77 10.85
CA GLU A 83 -9.78 -9.64 10.15
C GLU A 83 -10.97 -8.85 9.60
N CYS A 84 -10.74 -7.59 9.23
CA CYS A 84 -11.77 -6.72 8.65
C CYS A 84 -11.84 -6.87 7.13
N ASP A 85 -13.03 -6.70 6.57
CA ASP A 85 -13.27 -6.79 5.13
C ASP A 85 -13.56 -5.40 4.53
N PHE A 86 -12.69 -4.95 3.63
CA PHE A 86 -12.81 -3.69 2.87
C PHE A 86 -13.18 -3.92 1.39
N THR A 87 -13.85 -5.03 1.07
CA THR A 87 -14.28 -5.34 -0.29
C THR A 87 -15.25 -4.29 -0.82
N ARG A 88 -14.92 -3.69 -1.97
CA ARG A 88 -15.67 -2.60 -2.63
C ARG A 88 -15.85 -1.38 -1.73
N THR A 89 -15.05 -1.22 -0.69
CA THR A 89 -14.97 0.03 0.07
C THR A 89 -14.41 1.13 -0.83
N ARG A 90 -14.90 2.36 -0.67
CA ARG A 90 -14.36 3.54 -1.35
C ARG A 90 -13.64 4.41 -0.34
N MET A 91 -12.31 4.46 -0.48
CA MET A 91 -11.49 5.42 0.24
C MET A 91 -11.24 6.63 -0.69
N PRO A 92 -11.33 7.86 -0.18
CA PRO A 92 -10.98 9.04 -0.96
C PRO A 92 -9.46 9.06 -1.21
N PRO A 93 -9.00 9.74 -2.28
CA PRO A 93 -7.58 10.02 -2.48
C PRO A 93 -6.95 10.65 -1.24
N ASP A 94 -5.66 10.39 -1.02
CA ASP A 94 -4.89 10.90 0.12
C ASP A 94 -5.53 10.57 1.49
N THR A 95 -6.14 9.38 1.62
CA THR A 95 -6.61 8.90 2.92
C THR A 95 -5.44 8.81 3.89
N TYR A 96 -5.63 9.37 5.08
CA TYR A 96 -4.61 9.30 6.12
C TYR A 96 -4.69 7.97 6.85
N PHE A 97 -3.80 7.04 6.52
CA PHE A 97 -3.73 5.77 7.23
C PHE A 97 -3.18 5.95 8.64
N GLY A 98 -2.23 6.86 8.83
CA GLY A 98 -1.66 7.17 10.13
C GLY A 98 -1.08 5.96 10.86
N ASN A 99 -1.04 5.96 12.19
CA ASN A 99 -0.58 4.82 12.98
C ASN A 99 -1.68 3.74 13.05
N ALA A 100 -2.07 3.22 11.89
CA ALA A 100 -3.01 2.13 11.78
C ALA A 100 -2.27 0.81 11.50
N ARG A 101 -2.79 -0.27 12.06
CA ARG A 101 -2.28 -1.62 11.88
C ARG A 101 -3.40 -2.51 11.34
N PHE A 102 -3.16 -3.10 10.18
CA PHE A 102 -4.07 -4.02 9.51
C PHE A 102 -3.50 -5.44 9.61
N GLU A 103 -4.29 -6.34 10.21
CA GLU A 103 -3.92 -7.75 10.39
C GLU A 103 -4.97 -8.64 9.73
N ARG A 104 -4.57 -9.46 8.75
CA ARG A 104 -5.49 -10.39 8.05
C ARG A 104 -6.72 -9.70 7.46
N CYS A 105 -6.59 -8.43 7.08
CA CYS A 105 -7.66 -7.69 6.40
C CYS A 105 -7.72 -8.02 4.91
N VAL A 106 -8.90 -7.84 4.31
CA VAL A 106 -9.13 -8.04 2.88
C VAL A 106 -9.40 -6.70 2.21
N TYR A 107 -8.71 -6.45 1.09
CA TYR A 107 -8.92 -5.33 0.19
C TYR A 107 -9.22 -5.89 -1.20
N ASP A 108 -10.40 -5.59 -1.74
CA ASP A 108 -10.83 -6.12 -3.04
C ASP A 108 -11.63 -5.05 -3.80
N CYS A 109 -11.27 -4.80 -5.05
CA CYS A 109 -11.97 -3.91 -5.99
C CYS A 109 -12.14 -2.46 -5.51
N GLY A 110 -11.11 -1.63 -5.72
CA GLY A 110 -11.22 -0.16 -5.69
C GLY A 110 -11.06 0.51 -4.32
N SER A 111 -10.65 -0.24 -3.29
CA SER A 111 -10.41 0.30 -1.96
C SER A 111 -9.11 1.11 -1.83
N LEU A 112 -8.12 0.87 -2.70
CA LEU A 112 -6.79 1.47 -2.58
C LEU A 112 -6.37 2.07 -3.91
N ARG A 113 -6.64 3.35 -4.05
CA ARG A 113 -6.22 4.16 -5.18
C ARG A 113 -5.78 5.56 -4.71
N ASP A 114 -4.71 6.10 -5.30
CA ASP A 114 -4.20 7.45 -5.04
C ASP A 114 -3.87 7.61 -3.52
N GLN A 115 -3.09 6.67 -2.96
CA GLN A 115 -2.78 6.59 -1.52
C GLN A 115 -1.29 6.74 -1.26
N THR A 116 -0.87 7.97 -0.98
CA THR A 116 0.55 8.29 -0.69
C THR A 116 0.84 8.47 0.81
N ALA A 117 -0.19 8.77 1.61
CA ALA A 117 -0.10 9.04 3.05
C ALA A 117 -0.18 7.76 3.93
N THR A 118 0.68 6.77 3.64
CA THR A 118 0.72 5.48 4.35
C THR A 118 1.97 5.29 5.23
N GLU A 119 2.74 6.35 5.47
CA GLU A 119 4.10 6.26 6.01
C GLU A 119 4.22 5.60 7.39
N HIS A 120 3.12 5.59 8.15
CA HIS A 120 3.04 4.99 9.49
C HIS A 120 2.20 3.71 9.51
N ALA A 121 1.59 3.32 8.39
CA ALA A 121 0.68 2.20 8.34
C ALA A 121 1.43 0.86 8.36
N GLN A 122 0.78 -0.17 8.90
CA GLN A 122 1.32 -1.53 8.93
C GLN A 122 0.31 -2.51 8.32
N PHE A 123 0.79 -3.46 7.52
CA PHE A 123 -0.03 -4.47 6.84
C PHE A 123 0.59 -5.86 7.05
N ILE A 124 -0.14 -6.74 7.74
CA ILE A 124 0.34 -8.05 8.14
C ILE A 124 -0.68 -9.09 7.69
N ASP A 125 -0.23 -10.03 6.86
CA ASP A 125 -1.07 -11.11 6.32
C ASP A 125 -2.34 -10.60 5.61
N CYS A 126 -2.32 -9.38 5.07
CA CYS A 126 -3.45 -8.82 4.33
C CYS A 126 -3.55 -9.40 2.92
N THR A 127 -4.77 -9.45 2.39
CA THR A 127 -5.02 -9.87 1.01
C THR A 127 -5.47 -8.70 0.17
N PHE A 128 -4.82 -8.49 -0.97
CA PHE A 128 -5.12 -7.44 -1.94
C PHE A 128 -5.57 -8.09 -3.26
N ARG A 129 -6.73 -7.67 -3.77
CA ARG A 129 -7.34 -8.20 -4.99
C ARG A 129 -7.87 -7.09 -5.88
N GLY A 130 -7.86 -7.36 -7.18
CA GLY A 130 -8.20 -6.35 -8.19
C GLY A 130 -7.10 -5.28 -8.29
N THR A 131 -7.44 -4.10 -8.81
CA THR A 131 -6.43 -3.08 -9.05
C THR A 131 -6.06 -2.31 -7.77
N VAL A 132 -4.76 -2.25 -7.49
CA VAL A 132 -4.12 -1.33 -6.55
C VAL A 132 -3.37 -0.30 -7.39
N ASN A 133 -3.75 0.98 -7.27
CA ASN A 133 -3.31 2.02 -8.21
C ASN A 133 -2.74 3.23 -7.48
N ASP A 134 -1.54 3.68 -7.84
CA ASP A 134 -0.91 4.89 -7.30
C ASP A 134 -0.85 4.84 -5.75
N VAL A 135 -0.17 3.81 -5.24
CA VAL A 135 -0.05 3.56 -3.80
C VAL A 135 1.41 3.42 -3.43
N CYS A 136 1.86 4.17 -2.43
CA CYS A 136 3.20 4.02 -1.87
C CYS A 136 3.09 3.35 -0.50
N PHE A 137 3.68 2.17 -0.32
CA PHE A 137 3.78 1.47 0.96
C PHE A 137 5.16 1.69 1.59
N TRP A 138 5.19 1.96 2.91
CA TRP A 138 6.42 2.27 3.62
C TRP A 138 6.71 1.28 4.75
N GLY A 139 7.86 0.61 4.68
CA GLY A 139 8.38 -0.26 5.75
C GLY A 139 9.15 0.49 6.83
N THR A 140 9.43 1.78 6.65
CA THR A 140 10.05 2.65 7.65
C THR A 140 9.21 3.93 7.83
N PRO A 141 8.85 4.29 9.07
CA PRO A 141 8.22 5.56 9.38
C PRO A 141 9.07 6.74 8.91
N THR A 142 8.57 7.58 8.00
CA THR A 142 9.34 8.73 7.49
C THR A 142 9.54 9.81 8.55
N ARG A 143 8.66 9.89 9.55
CA ARG A 143 8.69 10.82 10.69
C ARG A 143 8.08 10.19 11.93
N GLY A 144 8.35 10.74 13.10
CA GLY A 144 7.60 10.41 14.32
C GLY A 144 7.87 9.01 14.89
N SER A 145 8.95 8.32 14.51
CA SER A 145 9.31 7.00 15.09
C SER A 145 9.28 6.98 16.62
N HIS A 146 9.78 8.04 17.25
CA HIS A 146 9.78 8.21 18.71
C HIS A 146 8.38 8.25 19.36
N VAL A 147 7.37 8.80 18.68
CA VAL A 147 6.00 8.89 19.23
C VAL A 147 5.16 7.64 18.98
N ILE A 148 5.44 6.90 17.90
CA ILE A 148 4.78 5.62 17.59
C ILE A 148 5.48 4.43 18.27
N GLY A 149 6.72 4.62 18.75
CA GLY A 149 7.48 3.61 19.49
C GLY A 149 8.09 2.50 18.64
N ARG A 150 8.31 2.73 17.34
CA ARG A 150 8.96 1.76 16.43
C ARG A 150 9.75 2.46 15.32
N ASP A 151 10.78 1.76 14.83
CA ASP A 151 11.64 2.23 13.73
C ASP A 151 11.32 1.57 12.38
N ARG A 152 10.47 0.53 12.38
CA ARG A 152 9.99 -0.14 11.17
C ARG A 152 8.50 -0.42 11.26
N ASN A 153 7.80 -0.30 10.14
CA ASN A 153 6.44 -0.77 9.98
C ASN A 153 6.45 -2.25 9.63
N ALA A 154 5.60 -3.04 10.28
CA ALA A 154 5.38 -4.41 9.86
C ALA A 154 4.65 -4.44 8.51
N PHE A 155 5.33 -4.92 7.47
CA PHE A 155 4.79 -5.17 6.14
C PHE A 155 5.22 -6.57 5.69
N THR A 156 4.44 -7.59 6.04
CA THR A 156 4.86 -9.00 5.89
C THR A 156 3.68 -9.93 5.67
N GLY A 157 3.90 -11.02 4.93
CA GLY A 157 2.90 -12.06 4.69
C GLY A 157 1.75 -11.62 3.78
N ASN A 158 1.84 -10.43 3.16
CA ASN A 158 0.76 -9.90 2.36
C ASN A 158 0.64 -10.66 1.03
N ASP A 159 -0.60 -10.86 0.59
CA ASP A 159 -0.96 -11.57 -0.63
C ASP A 159 -1.51 -10.60 -1.68
N PHE A 160 -0.72 -10.36 -2.72
CA PHE A 160 -1.07 -9.60 -3.93
C PHE A 160 -1.28 -10.51 -5.14
N THR A 161 -1.34 -11.84 -4.98
CA THR A 161 -1.36 -12.79 -6.12
C THR A 161 -2.53 -12.60 -7.08
N ALA A 162 -3.64 -12.02 -6.60
CA ALA A 162 -4.82 -11.69 -7.39
C ALA A 162 -5.01 -10.17 -7.60
N ALA A 163 -3.94 -9.39 -7.42
CA ALA A 163 -3.92 -7.95 -7.64
C ALA A 163 -3.29 -7.59 -9.00
N GLU A 164 -3.76 -6.47 -9.55
CA GLU A 164 -3.06 -5.72 -10.59
C GLU A 164 -2.43 -4.50 -9.92
N LEU A 165 -1.11 -4.39 -9.98
CA LEU A 165 -0.33 -3.32 -9.36
C LEU A 165 0.04 -2.30 -10.44
N VAL A 166 -0.53 -1.11 -10.33
CA VAL A 166 -0.30 0.03 -11.24
C VAL A 166 0.26 1.18 -10.44
N ASP A 167 1.45 1.67 -10.76
CA ASP A 167 2.11 2.75 -10.02
C ASP A 167 2.20 2.47 -8.50
N VAL A 168 2.48 1.23 -8.13
CA VAL A 168 2.65 0.82 -6.72
C VAL A 168 4.12 0.80 -6.34
N GLU A 169 4.46 1.54 -5.29
CA GLU A 169 5.80 1.59 -4.73
C GLU A 169 5.88 0.85 -3.41
N PHE A 170 6.95 0.07 -3.22
CA PHE A 170 7.30 -0.55 -1.95
C PHE A 170 8.62 0.04 -1.47
N ARG A 171 8.58 0.82 -0.39
CA ARG A 171 9.76 1.51 0.15
C ARG A 171 10.19 0.95 1.49
N ASN A 172 11.43 0.51 1.63
CA ASN A 172 11.99 -0.10 2.84
C ASN A 172 11.27 -1.39 3.27
N ILE A 173 10.77 -2.17 2.30
CA ILE A 173 9.98 -3.40 2.52
C ILE A 173 10.73 -4.61 1.96
N ASP A 174 10.77 -5.71 2.71
CA ASP A 174 11.25 -6.99 2.18
C ASP A 174 10.21 -7.56 1.20
N LEU A 175 10.51 -7.46 -0.09
CA LEU A 175 9.63 -7.95 -1.15
C LEU A 175 9.46 -9.48 -1.09
N ARG A 176 10.43 -10.23 -0.59
CA ARG A 176 10.34 -11.71 -0.50
C ARG A 176 9.35 -12.16 0.57
N ALA A 177 9.06 -11.29 1.54
CA ALA A 177 8.07 -11.56 2.57
C ALA A 177 6.63 -11.35 2.07
N GLN A 178 6.43 -11.02 0.79
CA GLN A 178 5.13 -10.85 0.16
C GLN A 178 4.91 -11.92 -0.90
N ARG A 179 3.65 -12.14 -1.28
CA ARG A 179 3.28 -12.98 -2.43
C ARG A 179 2.77 -12.07 -3.54
N PHE A 180 3.46 -12.04 -4.68
CA PHE A 180 3.09 -11.21 -5.83
C PHE A 180 2.38 -12.02 -6.91
N PRO A 181 1.70 -11.37 -7.87
CA PRO A 181 1.21 -12.06 -9.06
C PRO A 181 2.34 -12.82 -9.78
N GLU A 182 2.00 -13.95 -10.38
CA GLU A 182 2.97 -14.79 -11.07
C GLU A 182 3.26 -14.32 -12.50
N PRO A 183 4.36 -14.77 -13.12
CA PRO A 183 4.61 -14.60 -14.54
C PRO A 183 3.45 -15.12 -15.42
N PRO A 184 3.23 -14.53 -16.62
CA PRO A 184 4.11 -13.56 -17.29
C PRO A 184 3.91 -12.10 -16.83
N GLY A 185 2.94 -11.80 -15.97
CA GLY A 185 2.55 -10.43 -15.65
C GLY A 185 3.52 -9.69 -14.72
N TYR A 186 4.16 -10.40 -13.80
CA TYR A 186 5.11 -9.85 -12.83
C TYR A 186 6.26 -10.82 -12.58
N ALA A 187 7.43 -10.28 -12.26
CA ALA A 187 8.60 -11.03 -11.83
C ALA A 187 9.27 -10.34 -10.64
N LEU A 188 9.49 -11.08 -9.55
CA LEU A 188 10.35 -10.63 -8.46
C LEU A 188 11.79 -10.98 -8.82
N LEU A 189 12.60 -9.97 -9.05
CA LEU A 189 13.99 -10.07 -9.48
C LEU A 189 14.92 -9.75 -8.31
N ASP A 190 15.93 -10.59 -8.12
CA ASP A 190 17.05 -10.32 -7.22
C ASP A 190 18.19 -9.60 -7.96
N HIS A 191 19.22 -9.14 -7.26
CA HIS A 191 20.42 -8.53 -7.85
C HIS A 191 20.08 -7.42 -8.88
N ALA A 192 19.13 -6.55 -8.52
CA ALA A 192 18.56 -5.56 -9.43
C ALA A 192 19.63 -4.65 -10.06
N ASP A 193 20.67 -4.30 -9.31
CA ASP A 193 21.82 -3.53 -9.78
C ASP A 193 22.56 -4.22 -10.93
N GLN A 194 22.84 -5.52 -10.80
CA GLN A 194 23.54 -6.32 -11.81
C GLN A 194 22.67 -6.53 -13.06
N ARG A 195 21.38 -6.82 -12.87
CA ARG A 195 20.40 -6.96 -13.95
C ARG A 195 20.26 -5.67 -14.75
N VAL A 196 20.15 -4.54 -14.06
CA VAL A 196 20.10 -3.20 -14.68
C VAL A 196 21.40 -2.90 -15.42
N ALA A 197 22.57 -3.17 -14.83
CA ALA A 197 23.84 -2.95 -15.50
C ALA A 197 23.96 -3.76 -16.81
N ALA A 198 23.51 -5.02 -16.81
CA ALA A 198 23.46 -5.86 -17.99
C ALA A 198 22.46 -5.32 -19.05
N ALA A 199 21.27 -4.88 -18.61
CA ALA A 199 20.28 -4.27 -19.50
C ALA A 199 20.82 -2.98 -20.15
N LEU A 200 21.47 -2.10 -19.37
CA LEU A 200 22.12 -0.88 -19.87
C LEU A 200 23.22 -1.20 -20.89
N ALA A 201 24.01 -2.25 -20.67
CA ALA A 201 25.01 -2.69 -21.65
C ALA A 201 24.36 -3.19 -22.96
N ALA A 202 23.22 -3.89 -22.88
CA ALA A 202 22.47 -4.32 -24.06
C ALA A 202 21.83 -3.15 -24.82
N LEU A 203 21.39 -2.09 -24.13
CA LEU A 203 20.87 -0.86 -24.75
C LEU A 203 21.93 -0.11 -25.56
N ALA A 204 23.23 -0.36 -25.36
CA ALA A 204 24.29 0.30 -26.13
C ALA A 204 24.10 0.14 -27.65
N GLY A 205 23.53 -0.98 -28.11
CA GLY A 205 23.23 -1.26 -29.51
C GLY A 205 21.92 -0.67 -30.05
N TRP A 206 21.10 -0.03 -29.21
CA TRP A 206 19.87 0.64 -29.66
C TRP A 206 20.18 1.95 -30.41
N PRO A 207 19.28 2.39 -31.31
CA PRO A 207 19.35 3.72 -31.91
C PRO A 207 19.52 4.82 -30.86
N ASP A 208 20.36 5.79 -31.15
CA ASP A 208 20.62 6.91 -30.25
C ASP A 208 19.50 7.95 -30.38
N ASP A 209 18.41 7.74 -29.65
CA ASP A 209 17.21 8.55 -29.67
C ASP A 209 16.58 8.74 -28.27
N ALA A 210 15.45 9.45 -28.21
CA ALA A 210 14.75 9.71 -26.96
C ALA A 210 14.27 8.43 -26.26
N VAL A 211 13.92 7.37 -27.00
CA VAL A 211 13.47 6.11 -26.43
C VAL A 211 14.61 5.44 -25.68
N LYS A 212 15.83 5.42 -26.25
CA LYS A 212 17.02 4.93 -25.56
C LYS A 212 17.34 5.75 -24.31
N ALA A 213 17.32 7.08 -24.41
CA ALA A 213 17.60 7.95 -23.27
C ALA A 213 16.61 7.73 -22.10
N ASP A 214 15.30 7.63 -22.42
CA ASP A 214 14.27 7.36 -21.42
C ASP A 214 14.40 5.97 -20.81
N ALA A 215 14.75 4.95 -21.61
CA ALA A 215 15.00 3.60 -21.13
C ALA A 215 16.20 3.52 -20.18
N GLU A 216 17.31 4.18 -20.53
CA GLU A 216 18.50 4.26 -19.68
C GLU A 216 18.19 4.97 -18.35
N GLN A 217 17.47 6.09 -18.40
CA GLN A 217 17.07 6.82 -17.19
C GLN A 217 16.15 5.97 -16.31
N TYR A 218 15.16 5.31 -16.89
CA TYR A 218 14.26 4.42 -16.15
C TYR A 218 15.05 3.31 -15.44
N LEU A 219 15.94 2.63 -16.15
CA LEU A 219 16.74 1.54 -15.60
C LEU A 219 17.63 2.00 -14.44
N ARG A 220 18.33 3.15 -14.59
CA ARG A 220 19.17 3.71 -13.53
C ARG A 220 18.36 4.04 -12.28
N ASN A 221 17.23 4.70 -12.44
CA ASN A 221 16.34 5.02 -11.31
C ASN A 221 15.89 3.73 -10.60
N ARG A 222 15.54 2.68 -11.35
CA ARG A 222 15.13 1.40 -10.75
C ARG A 222 16.24 0.68 -9.99
N ALA A 223 17.49 0.75 -10.45
CA ALA A 223 18.61 0.21 -9.69
C ALA A 223 18.85 0.99 -8.39
N GLU A 224 18.83 2.32 -8.47
CA GLU A 224 18.98 3.21 -7.31
C GLU A 224 17.87 2.94 -6.27
N ASP A 225 16.61 2.93 -6.71
CA ASP A 225 15.46 2.63 -5.85
C ASP A 225 15.58 1.25 -5.21
N ALA A 226 15.99 0.23 -5.98
CA ALA A 226 16.09 -1.13 -5.47
C ALA A 226 17.15 -1.26 -4.37
N LEU A 227 18.30 -0.60 -4.56
CA LEU A 227 19.38 -0.57 -3.57
C LEU A 227 18.99 0.26 -2.33
N GLU A 228 18.32 1.38 -2.52
CA GLU A 228 17.90 2.27 -1.43
C GLU A 228 16.79 1.64 -0.58
N TYR A 229 15.79 1.04 -1.23
CA TYR A 229 14.52 0.75 -0.59
C TYR A 229 14.17 -0.73 -0.45
N THR A 230 14.70 -1.63 -1.27
CA THR A 230 14.21 -3.02 -1.34
C THR A 230 15.34 -4.05 -1.30
N GLU A 231 16.46 -3.68 -0.68
CA GLU A 231 17.61 -4.57 -0.46
C GLU A 231 18.12 -5.24 -1.76
N GLY A 232 18.03 -4.53 -2.89
CA GLY A 232 18.45 -5.01 -4.20
C GLY A 232 17.43 -5.91 -4.92
N TYR A 233 16.19 -6.00 -4.44
CA TYR A 233 15.09 -6.68 -5.14
C TYR A 233 14.25 -5.71 -5.95
N LEU A 234 13.76 -6.14 -7.12
CA LEU A 234 12.88 -5.36 -7.99
C LEU A 234 11.65 -6.19 -8.37
N LEU A 235 10.46 -5.64 -8.19
CA LEU A 235 9.25 -6.19 -8.81
C LEU A 235 9.09 -5.55 -10.19
N ALA A 236 9.22 -6.36 -11.25
CA ALA A 236 9.12 -5.89 -12.63
C ALA A 236 7.83 -6.39 -13.29
N SER A 237 7.23 -5.57 -14.15
CA SER A 237 6.10 -5.93 -15.02
C SER A 237 6.25 -5.23 -16.37
N PRO A 238 5.94 -5.89 -17.51
CA PRO A 238 5.93 -5.24 -18.82
C PRO A 238 5.01 -4.03 -18.90
N HIS A 239 3.93 -4.02 -18.11
CA HIS A 239 2.94 -2.94 -18.09
C HIS A 239 3.46 -1.70 -17.35
N GLU A 240 4.24 -1.92 -16.29
CA GLU A 240 4.77 -0.87 -15.39
C GLU A 240 6.16 -0.37 -15.78
N ILE A 241 6.89 -1.10 -16.63
CA ILE A 241 8.20 -0.64 -17.11
C ILE A 241 8.02 0.62 -17.94
N GLY A 242 8.67 1.71 -17.51
CA GLY A 242 8.74 2.99 -18.21
C GLY A 242 7.47 3.32 -18.98
N GLN A 243 6.36 3.62 -18.31
CA GLN A 243 5.03 3.78 -18.94
C GLN A 243 4.97 4.81 -20.10
N ARG A 244 5.97 5.70 -20.22
CA ARG A 244 6.12 6.66 -21.34
C ARG A 244 6.80 6.05 -22.58
N LEU A 245 7.42 4.89 -22.45
CA LEU A 245 8.11 4.17 -23.52
C LEU A 245 7.11 3.42 -24.41
N PRO A 246 7.43 3.22 -25.71
CA PRO A 246 6.67 2.35 -26.59
C PRO A 246 6.55 0.92 -26.02
N ALA A 247 5.41 0.25 -26.27
CA ALA A 247 5.16 -1.11 -25.76
C ALA A 247 6.25 -2.12 -26.11
N GLU A 248 6.80 -2.05 -27.33
CA GLU A 248 7.89 -2.93 -27.77
C GLU A 248 9.17 -2.72 -26.95
N ALA A 249 9.50 -1.46 -26.62
CA ALA A 249 10.65 -1.13 -25.79
C ALA A 249 10.47 -1.64 -24.35
N ARG A 250 9.26 -1.48 -23.78
CA ARG A 250 8.92 -1.98 -22.43
C ARG A 250 9.09 -3.49 -22.32
N GLU A 251 8.54 -4.22 -23.30
CA GLU A 251 8.66 -5.67 -23.39
C GLU A 251 10.12 -6.12 -23.55
N GLN A 252 10.91 -5.41 -24.36
CA GLN A 252 12.31 -5.74 -24.54
C GLN A 252 13.13 -5.50 -23.25
N ILE A 253 12.89 -4.39 -22.54
CA ILE A 253 13.52 -4.11 -21.25
C ILE A 253 13.12 -5.16 -20.21
N TYR A 254 11.84 -5.54 -20.15
CA TYR A 254 11.39 -6.60 -19.24
C TYR A 254 12.16 -7.90 -19.45
N ARG A 255 12.28 -8.35 -20.71
CA ARG A 255 13.05 -9.55 -21.05
C ARG A 255 14.52 -9.42 -20.67
N MET A 256 15.15 -8.28 -20.94
CA MET A 256 16.56 -8.04 -20.53
C MET A 256 16.76 -8.20 -19.02
N LEU A 257 15.81 -7.75 -18.21
CA LEU A 257 15.86 -7.88 -16.75
C LEU A 257 15.59 -9.32 -16.28
N VAL A 258 14.62 -10.00 -16.88
CA VAL A 258 14.22 -11.38 -16.51
C VAL A 258 15.24 -12.42 -16.97
N ASP A 259 15.71 -12.33 -18.21
CA ASP A 259 16.59 -13.31 -18.86
C ASP A 259 18.06 -13.20 -18.42
N TYR A 260 18.37 -12.30 -17.48
CA TYR A 260 19.71 -12.15 -16.91
C TYR A 260 20.20 -13.49 -16.34
N GLN A 261 21.35 -13.94 -16.85
CA GLN A 261 22.08 -15.11 -16.36
C GLN A 261 23.28 -14.62 -15.56
N HIS A 262 23.45 -15.15 -14.34
CA HIS A 262 24.65 -14.90 -13.54
C HIS A 262 25.89 -15.32 -14.35
N GLN A 263 26.77 -14.37 -14.62
CA GLN A 263 28.11 -14.61 -15.19
C GLN A 263 29.12 -14.85 -14.07
#